data_AF-A0A6A3WPM7-F1
#
_entry.id   AF-A0A6A3WPM7-F1
#
_cell.length_a   1.000
_cell.length_b   1.000
_cell.length_c   1.000
_cell.angle_alpha   90.00
_cell.angle_beta   90.00
_cell.angle_gamma   90.00
#
_symmetry.space_group_name_H-M   'P 1'
#
loop_
_entity.id
_entity.type
_entity.pdbx_description
1 polymer ?
#
loop_
_entity_poly.entity_id
_entity_poly.type
_entity_poly.pdbx_seq_one_letter_code
_entity_poly.pdbx_strand_id
1 'polypeptide(L)'
;MGDRVAAVVKSRKSARGRKKLDRAVLCEHVSAVPVNERENHRKIQQASNTSSYLIQQLIKEGYMRRALRQTRSLLTASHKVARLKLAVNHVKLNGDGQYYFDPMFDVVHIDEKWLYVKKIAQRVYVLTGKDGTPLEEAPVQYVQSKRHIKKVMFLCAVARPRGDWDGKIGLWPVVETYITQRWGVNRPAGVEEIKPVSMNRILARVMPIAAAREVSKPAP
;
A
#
# COMPACT_ATOMS: atom_id res chain seq x y z
N MET A 1 -83.76 -2.62 -31.62
CA MET A 1 -82.59 -1.74 -31.44
C MET A 1 -81.52 -2.59 -30.77
N GLY A 2 -80.42 -2.89 -31.46
CA GLY A 2 -79.37 -3.77 -30.95
C GLY A 2 -78.36 -3.01 -30.10
N ASP A 3 -78.16 -3.46 -28.86
CA ASP A 3 -77.21 -2.87 -27.93
C ASP A 3 -75.76 -3.00 -28.44
N ARG A 4 -75.10 -1.85 -28.58
CA ARG A 4 -73.67 -1.79 -28.89
C ARG A 4 -72.88 -1.94 -27.60
N VAL A 5 -72.35 -3.14 -27.36
CA VAL A 5 -71.40 -3.37 -26.27
C VAL A 5 -70.02 -2.84 -26.69
N ALA A 6 -69.58 -1.75 -26.06
CA ALA A 6 -68.24 -1.23 -26.25
C ALA A 6 -67.22 -2.19 -25.61
N ALA A 7 -66.33 -2.76 -26.42
CA ALA A 7 -65.24 -3.59 -25.93
C ALA A 7 -64.29 -2.76 -25.05
N VAL A 8 -64.21 -3.09 -23.76
CA VAL A 8 -63.27 -2.47 -22.82
C VAL A 8 -61.86 -2.96 -23.16
N VAL A 9 -61.11 -2.19 -23.94
CA VAL A 9 -59.71 -2.48 -24.25
C VAL A 9 -58.85 -2.12 -23.04
N LYS A 10 -58.16 -3.10 -22.45
CA LYS A 10 -57.23 -2.88 -21.34
C LYS A 10 -56.13 -1.88 -21.74
N SER A 11 -55.91 -0.87 -20.89
CA SER A 11 -54.88 0.15 -21.07
C SER A 11 -53.49 -0.47 -21.24
N ARG A 12 -52.84 -0.22 -22.38
CA ARG A 12 -51.44 -0.62 -22.64
C ARG A 12 -50.42 0.40 -22.13
N LYS A 13 -50.78 1.28 -21.18
CA LYS A 13 -49.85 2.31 -20.65
C LYS A 13 -48.53 1.72 -20.13
N SER A 14 -48.56 0.55 -19.49
CA SER A 14 -47.36 -0.15 -18.99
C SER A 14 -46.40 -0.61 -20.09
N ALA A 15 -46.89 -0.80 -21.32
CA ALA A 15 -46.07 -1.18 -22.48
C ALA A 15 -45.45 0.02 -23.22
N ARG A 16 -45.80 1.26 -22.83
CA ARG A 16 -45.31 2.51 -23.46
C ARG A 16 -44.08 3.11 -22.77
N GLY A 17 -43.53 2.45 -21.75
CA GLY A 17 -42.31 2.89 -21.05
C GLY A 17 -41.04 2.66 -21.87
N ARG A 18 -39.97 3.37 -21.54
CA ARG A 18 -38.64 3.13 -22.12
C ARG A 18 -38.19 1.72 -21.76
N LYS A 19 -38.00 0.87 -22.76
CA LYS A 19 -37.52 -0.50 -22.56
C LYS A 19 -36.12 -0.48 -21.96
N LYS A 20 -35.85 -1.40 -21.02
CA LYS A 20 -34.51 -1.59 -20.48
C LYS A 20 -33.59 -2.05 -21.62
N LEU A 21 -32.45 -1.38 -21.76
CA LEU A 21 -31.42 -1.81 -22.70
C LEU A 21 -30.77 -3.10 -22.22
N ASP A 22 -30.39 -3.98 -23.14
CA ASP A 22 -29.71 -5.21 -22.76
C ASP A 22 -28.33 -4.92 -22.14
N ARG A 23 -28.05 -5.58 -21.00
CA ARG A 23 -26.78 -5.42 -20.26
C ARG A 23 -25.65 -6.12 -20.99
N ALA A 24 -25.93 -7.21 -21.70
CA ALA A 24 -24.92 -7.93 -22.47
C ALA A 24 -24.30 -7.03 -23.55
N VAL A 25 -25.16 -6.36 -24.33
CA VAL A 25 -24.74 -5.40 -25.39
C VAL A 25 -23.94 -4.23 -24.80
N LEU A 26 -24.35 -3.72 -23.63
CA LEU A 26 -23.62 -2.65 -22.96
C LEU A 26 -22.24 -3.08 -22.47
N CYS A 27 -22.14 -4.28 -21.91
CA CYS A 27 -20.86 -4.85 -21.49
C CYS A 27 -19.94 -5.08 -22.70
N GLU A 28 -20.49 -5.50 -23.84
CA GLU A 28 -19.74 -5.67 -25.09
C GLU A 28 -19.14 -4.35 -25.57
N HIS A 29 -19.94 -3.28 -25.66
CA HIS A 29 -19.44 -1.95 -26.05
C HIS A 29 -18.33 -1.44 -25.12
N VAL A 30 -18.48 -1.63 -23.80
CA VAL A 30 -17.44 -1.24 -22.85
C VAL A 30 -16.22 -2.16 -22.97
N SER A 31 -16.40 -3.44 -23.26
CA SER A 31 -15.31 -4.41 -23.42
C SER A 31 -14.43 -4.09 -24.64
N ALA A 32 -15.00 -3.50 -25.69
CA ALA A 32 -14.28 -3.05 -26.88
C ALA A 32 -13.30 -1.89 -26.58
N VAL A 33 -13.57 -1.07 -25.57
CA VAL A 33 -12.66 0.01 -25.14
C VAL A 33 -11.46 -0.61 -24.41
N PRO A 34 -10.19 -0.30 -24.76
CA PRO A 34 -9.04 -0.82 -24.01
C PRO A 34 -9.13 -0.49 -22.52
N VAL A 35 -8.78 -1.44 -21.64
CA VAL A 35 -8.87 -1.26 -20.17
C VAL A 35 -8.11 0.00 -19.70
N ASN A 36 -7.00 0.33 -20.37
CA ASN A 36 -6.20 1.52 -20.06
C ASN A 36 -6.95 2.85 -20.27
N GLU A 37 -7.98 2.88 -21.11
CA GLU A 37 -8.76 4.07 -21.44
C GLU A 37 -10.04 4.18 -20.58
N ARG A 38 -10.37 3.15 -19.80
CA ARG A 38 -11.55 3.09 -18.92
C ARG A 38 -11.35 3.79 -17.57
N GLU A 39 -10.69 4.95 -17.56
CA GLU A 39 -10.24 5.60 -16.31
C GLU A 39 -11.38 6.26 -15.52
N ASN A 40 -12.28 6.96 -16.21
CA ASN A 40 -13.39 7.68 -15.61
C ASN A 40 -14.65 7.53 -16.47
N HIS A 41 -15.81 7.85 -15.89
CA HIS A 41 -17.10 7.67 -16.58
C HIS A 41 -17.16 8.43 -17.91
N ARG A 42 -16.54 9.62 -18.00
CA ARG A 42 -16.55 10.45 -19.21
C ARG A 42 -15.77 9.80 -20.35
N LYS A 43 -14.58 9.28 -20.09
CA LYS A 43 -13.77 8.57 -21.09
C LYS A 43 -14.46 7.31 -21.58
N ILE A 44 -15.02 6.51 -20.68
CA ILE A 44 -15.80 5.31 -21.05
C ILE A 44 -17.00 5.73 -21.90
N GLN A 45 -17.75 6.75 -21.51
CA GLN A 45 -18.89 7.24 -22.28
C GLN A 45 -18.51 7.64 -23.70
N GLN A 46 -17.42 8.40 -23.86
CA GLN A 46 -16.94 8.84 -25.17
C GLN A 46 -16.46 7.67 -26.02
N ALA A 47 -15.72 6.73 -25.43
CA ALA A 47 -15.13 5.61 -26.16
C ALA A 47 -16.12 4.48 -26.47
N SER A 48 -17.09 4.20 -25.59
CA SER A 48 -18.08 3.13 -25.75
C SER A 48 -19.42 3.62 -26.33
N ASN A 49 -19.54 4.93 -26.61
CA ASN A 49 -20.79 5.59 -27.01
C ASN A 49 -21.99 5.26 -26.08
N THR A 50 -21.72 5.11 -24.78
CA THR A 50 -22.71 4.72 -23.76
C THR A 50 -22.97 5.89 -22.83
N SER A 51 -24.20 6.09 -22.36
CA SER A 51 -24.48 7.17 -21.41
C SER A 51 -23.83 6.93 -20.03
N SER A 52 -23.42 8.01 -19.37
CA SER A 52 -22.90 7.97 -17.99
C SER A 52 -23.85 7.27 -17.00
N TYR A 53 -25.16 7.43 -17.18
CA TYR A 53 -26.19 6.76 -16.38
C TYR A 53 -26.10 5.23 -16.50
N LEU A 54 -25.94 4.70 -17.71
CA LEU A 54 -25.84 3.26 -17.93
C LEU A 54 -24.53 2.69 -17.37
N ILE A 55 -23.43 3.45 -17.45
CA ILE A 55 -22.16 3.06 -16.81
C ILE A 55 -22.32 2.99 -15.28
N GLN A 56 -22.98 3.98 -14.66
CA GLN A 56 -23.30 3.93 -13.22
C GLN A 56 -24.19 2.74 -12.86
N GLN A 57 -25.15 2.41 -13.72
CA GLN A 57 -26.02 1.28 -13.52
C GLN A 57 -25.28 -0.05 -13.63
N LEU A 58 -24.35 -0.21 -14.58
CA LEU A 58 -23.46 -1.37 -14.66
C LEU A 58 -22.60 -1.53 -13.39
N ILE A 59 -22.16 -0.42 -12.79
CA ILE A 59 -21.43 -0.46 -11.52
C ILE A 59 -22.35 -0.89 -10.37
N LYS A 60 -23.54 -0.31 -10.27
CA LYS A 60 -24.52 -0.62 -9.22
C LYS A 60 -25.03 -2.06 -9.30
N GLU A 61 -25.23 -2.57 -10.52
CA GLU A 61 -25.67 -3.94 -10.81
C GLU A 61 -24.52 -4.97 -10.72
N GLY A 62 -23.27 -4.53 -10.52
CA GLY A 62 -22.11 -5.41 -10.31
C GLY A 62 -21.40 -5.90 -11.57
N TYR A 63 -21.84 -5.50 -12.76
CA TYR A 63 -21.19 -5.81 -14.04
C TYR A 63 -19.86 -5.06 -14.23
N MET A 64 -19.65 -3.97 -13.51
CA MET A 64 -18.42 -3.17 -13.55
C MET A 64 -17.95 -2.84 -12.13
N ARG A 65 -16.64 -2.89 -11.89
CA ARG A 65 -16.04 -2.43 -10.63
C ARG A 65 -14.82 -1.56 -10.88
N ARG A 66 -14.59 -0.59 -9.99
CA ARG A 66 -13.35 0.18 -10.00
C ARG A 66 -12.23 -0.66 -9.38
N ALA A 67 -11.13 -0.80 -10.10
CA ALA A 67 -9.93 -1.46 -9.62
C ALA A 67 -8.76 -0.47 -9.57
N LEU A 68 -7.83 -0.68 -8.63
CA LEU A 68 -6.61 0.11 -8.56
C LEU A 68 -5.61 -0.41 -9.59
N ARG A 69 -5.06 0.50 -10.40
CA ARG A 69 -3.86 0.21 -11.20
C ARG A 69 -2.69 0.05 -10.25
N GLN A 70 -2.20 -1.17 -10.07
CA GLN A 70 -1.05 -1.44 -9.21
C GLN A 70 0.25 -1.00 -9.91
N THR A 71 0.97 -0.07 -9.30
CA THR A 71 2.36 0.22 -9.70
C THR A 71 3.25 -0.92 -9.21
N ARG A 72 3.97 -1.56 -10.12
CA ARG A 72 4.98 -2.58 -9.83
C ARG A 72 6.34 -2.08 -10.28
N SER A 73 7.41 -2.58 -9.67
CA SER A 73 8.76 -2.26 -10.11
C SER A 73 9.03 -2.79 -11.52
N LEU A 74 9.75 -2.01 -12.32
CA LEU A 74 10.14 -2.41 -13.66
C LEU A 74 11.33 -3.38 -13.59
N LEU A 75 11.07 -4.66 -13.88
CA LEU A 75 12.11 -5.69 -13.95
C LEU A 75 12.53 -5.92 -15.40
N THR A 76 13.71 -5.45 -15.77
CA THR A 76 14.36 -5.76 -17.05
C THR A 76 14.71 -7.25 -17.13
N ALA A 77 15.00 -7.75 -18.33
CA ALA A 77 15.46 -9.13 -18.50
C ALA A 77 16.72 -9.42 -17.66
N SER A 78 17.66 -8.48 -17.59
CA SER A 78 18.87 -8.61 -16.77
C SER A 78 18.55 -8.70 -15.27
N HIS A 79 17.61 -7.90 -14.76
CA HIS A 79 17.17 -7.98 -13.36
C HIS A 79 16.55 -9.36 -13.04
N LYS A 80 15.77 -9.92 -13.96
CA LYS A 80 15.16 -11.25 -13.78
C LYS A 80 16.21 -12.35 -13.71
N VAL A 81 17.18 -12.33 -14.64
CA VAL A 81 18.29 -13.29 -14.66
C VAL A 81 19.14 -13.17 -13.40
N ALA A 82 19.48 -11.95 -12.97
CA ALA A 82 20.25 -11.73 -11.74
C ALA A 82 19.53 -12.28 -10.50
N ARG A 83 18.21 -12.07 -10.39
CA ARG A 83 17.39 -12.61 -9.28
C ARG A 83 17.31 -14.14 -9.33
N LEU A 84 17.18 -14.73 -10.52
CA LEU A 84 17.17 -16.19 -10.68
C LEU A 84 18.52 -16.79 -10.28
N LYS A 85 19.64 -16.20 -10.76
CA LYS A 85 20.99 -16.61 -10.37
C LYS A 85 21.18 -16.57 -8.86
N LEU A 86 20.74 -15.48 -8.22
CA LEU A 86 20.77 -15.36 -6.76
C LEU A 86 19.99 -16.50 -6.08
N ALA A 87 18.76 -16.76 -6.52
CA ALA A 87 17.93 -17.84 -5.95
C ALA A 87 18.58 -19.22 -6.12
N VAL A 88 19.11 -19.51 -7.31
CA VAL A 88 19.78 -20.79 -7.61
C VAL A 88 21.04 -20.97 -6.77
N ASN A 89 21.82 -19.90 -6.52
CA ASN A 89 23.02 -19.97 -5.67
C ASN A 89 22.72 -20.39 -4.22
N HIS A 90 21.50 -20.14 -3.76
CA HIS A 90 21.00 -20.55 -2.44
C HIS A 90 20.30 -21.92 -2.45
N VAL A 91 20.29 -22.64 -3.57
CA VAL A 91 19.87 -24.04 -3.63
C VAL A 91 21.12 -24.91 -3.64
N LYS A 92 21.25 -25.78 -2.64
CA LYS A 92 22.38 -26.71 -2.47
C LYS A 92 21.90 -28.14 -2.70
N LEU A 93 22.81 -28.98 -3.19
CA LEU A 93 22.57 -30.42 -3.34
C LEU A 93 23.09 -31.14 -2.09
N ASN A 94 22.25 -31.98 -1.49
CA ASN A 94 22.64 -32.85 -0.40
C ASN A 94 23.35 -34.11 -0.94
N GLY A 95 24.05 -34.84 -0.08
CA GLY A 95 24.70 -36.11 -0.45
C GLY A 95 23.75 -37.16 -1.03
N ASP A 96 22.47 -37.12 -0.63
CA ASP A 96 21.42 -38.03 -1.10
C ASP A 96 20.79 -37.62 -2.46
N GLY A 97 21.37 -36.60 -3.13
CA GLY A 97 20.85 -36.09 -4.40
C GLY A 97 19.61 -35.20 -4.28
N GLN A 98 19.15 -34.90 -3.06
CA GLN A 98 18.04 -33.98 -2.81
C GLN A 98 18.51 -32.52 -2.76
N TYR A 99 17.71 -31.60 -3.30
CA TYR A 99 17.97 -30.16 -3.20
C TYR A 99 17.39 -29.59 -1.90
N TYR A 100 18.14 -28.71 -1.26
CA TYR A 100 17.68 -27.95 -0.10
C TYR A 100 18.10 -26.48 -0.22
N PHE A 101 17.40 -25.60 0.50
CA PHE A 101 17.78 -24.20 0.57
C PHE A 101 18.90 -24.01 1.59
N ASP A 102 19.94 -23.27 1.17
CA ASP A 102 21.02 -22.82 2.03
C ASP A 102 20.41 -22.17 3.28
N PRO A 103 20.76 -22.66 4.49
CA PRO A 103 20.15 -22.15 5.69
C PRO A 103 20.58 -20.71 6.03
N MET A 104 21.61 -20.16 5.36
CA MET A 104 22.09 -18.79 5.54
C MET A 104 22.43 -18.48 7.00
N PHE A 105 23.02 -19.46 7.68
CA PHE A 105 23.38 -19.31 9.09
C PHE A 105 24.42 -18.20 9.26
N ASP A 106 25.41 -18.12 8.39
CA ASP A 106 26.47 -17.13 8.34
C ASP A 106 26.09 -15.78 7.70
N VAL A 107 24.79 -15.55 7.45
CA VAL A 107 24.31 -14.33 6.77
C VAL A 107 23.60 -13.40 7.75
N VAL A 108 23.97 -12.13 7.71
CA VAL A 108 23.27 -11.04 8.38
C VAL A 108 22.53 -10.21 7.34
N HIS A 109 21.22 -10.12 7.48
CA HIS A 109 20.39 -9.24 6.66
C HIS A 109 20.36 -7.85 7.28
N ILE A 110 20.68 -6.84 6.47
CA ILE A 110 20.69 -5.44 6.86
C ILE A 110 19.66 -4.72 5.99
N ASP A 111 18.79 -3.93 6.63
CA ASP A 111 17.79 -3.11 5.94
C ASP A 111 17.62 -1.75 6.62
N GLU A 112 17.14 -0.77 5.84
CA GLU A 112 16.87 0.58 6.30
C GLU A 112 15.36 0.84 6.33
N LYS A 113 14.87 1.39 7.43
CA LYS A 113 13.44 1.69 7.56
C LYS A 113 13.18 3.05 8.18
N TRP A 114 12.33 3.83 7.54
CA TRP A 114 11.74 5.03 8.13
C TRP A 114 10.60 4.65 9.09
N LEU A 115 10.74 5.02 10.36
CA LEU A 115 9.69 4.90 11.38
C LEU A 115 9.16 6.28 11.74
N TYR A 116 7.84 6.42 11.79
CA TYR A 116 7.21 7.64 12.26
C TYR A 116 7.23 7.69 13.78
N VAL A 117 7.57 8.85 14.33
CA VAL A 117 7.58 9.07 15.79
C VAL A 117 6.16 9.01 16.36
N LYS A 118 5.17 9.50 15.59
CA LYS A 118 3.74 9.35 15.90
C LYS A 118 3.15 8.21 15.08
N LYS A 119 2.34 7.35 15.70
CA LYS A 119 1.58 6.32 15.00
C LYS A 119 0.56 6.97 14.07
N ILE A 120 0.60 6.63 12.78
CA ILE A 120 -0.32 7.16 11.77
C ILE A 120 -1.42 6.12 11.53
N ALA A 121 -2.67 6.56 11.47
CA ALA A 121 -3.83 5.71 11.17
C ALA A 121 -3.99 4.52 12.13
N GLN A 122 -3.75 4.75 13.42
CA GLN A 122 -3.97 3.74 14.44
C GLN A 122 -5.47 3.45 14.59
N ARG A 123 -5.82 2.17 14.63
CA ARG A 123 -7.17 1.74 14.99
C ARG A 123 -7.35 1.89 16.50
N VAL A 124 -8.45 2.50 16.90
CA VAL A 124 -8.86 2.61 18.30
C VAL A 124 -10.21 1.93 18.46
N TYR A 125 -10.47 1.41 19.66
CA TYR A 125 -11.81 1.01 20.05
C TYR A 125 -12.58 2.26 20.43
N VAL A 126 -13.82 2.36 19.97
CA VAL A 126 -14.75 3.47 20.23
C VAL A 126 -16.02 2.83 20.77
N LEU A 127 -16.58 3.38 21.84
CA LEU A 127 -17.81 2.81 22.40
C LEU A 127 -18.98 3.00 21.44
N THR A 128 -19.71 1.92 21.21
CA THR A 128 -20.93 1.89 20.42
C THR A 128 -22.10 1.40 21.28
N GLY A 129 -23.28 1.97 21.06
CA GLY A 129 -24.52 1.40 21.58
C GLY A 129 -24.77 -0.02 21.06
N LYS A 130 -25.69 -0.76 21.69
CA LYS A 130 -26.07 -2.12 21.26
C LYS A 130 -26.71 -2.16 19.86
N ASP A 131 -27.22 -1.04 19.39
CA ASP A 131 -27.77 -0.77 18.06
C ASP A 131 -26.69 -0.44 17.01
N GLY A 132 -25.41 -0.39 17.41
CA GLY A 132 -24.29 -0.06 16.53
C GLY A 132 -24.09 1.44 16.32
N THR A 133 -24.86 2.29 17.01
CA THR A 133 -24.70 3.74 16.95
C THR A 133 -23.46 4.16 17.75
N PRO A 134 -22.49 4.87 17.16
CA PRO A 134 -21.33 5.36 17.90
C PRO A 134 -21.77 6.33 19.00
N LEU A 135 -21.41 6.02 20.25
CA LEU A 135 -21.60 6.93 21.39
C LEU A 135 -20.47 7.95 21.48
N GLU A 136 -19.31 7.59 20.93
CA GLU A 136 -18.11 8.39 20.91
C GLU A 136 -17.65 8.60 19.46
N GLU A 137 -17.01 9.73 19.20
CA GLU A 137 -16.31 9.96 17.94
C GLU A 137 -14.88 9.46 18.02
N ALA A 138 -14.39 8.87 16.92
CA ALA A 138 -12.99 8.48 16.85
C ALA A 138 -12.08 9.73 16.86
N PRO A 139 -10.94 9.70 17.57
CA PRO A 139 -10.04 10.84 17.62
C PRO A 139 -9.48 11.17 16.23
N VAL A 140 -9.60 12.45 15.84
CA VAL A 140 -9.10 12.94 14.56
C VAL A 140 -7.74 13.62 14.75
N GLN A 141 -6.73 13.14 14.03
CA GLN A 141 -5.41 13.78 14.01
C GLN A 141 -5.28 14.73 12.82
N TYR A 142 -5.30 16.03 13.09
CA TYR A 142 -5.12 17.08 12.08
C TYR A 142 -3.63 17.36 11.81
N VAL A 143 -3.22 17.25 10.55
CA VAL A 143 -1.89 17.66 10.08
C VAL A 143 -2.03 18.18 8.65
N GLN A 144 -1.39 19.30 8.32
CA GLN A 144 -1.43 19.87 6.95
C GLN A 144 -0.85 18.91 5.89
N SER A 145 0.20 18.16 6.23
CA SER A 145 0.80 17.14 5.36
C SER A 145 1.47 16.04 6.18
N LYS A 146 1.33 14.79 5.74
CA LYS A 146 2.03 13.63 6.34
C LYS A 146 3.57 13.80 6.33
N ARG A 147 4.10 14.62 5.41
CA ARG A 147 5.55 14.91 5.32
C ARG A 147 6.08 15.66 6.55
N HIS A 148 5.24 16.40 7.28
CA HIS A 148 5.65 17.14 8.48
C HIS A 148 5.68 16.28 9.75
N ILE A 149 5.18 15.04 9.69
CA ILE A 149 5.25 14.12 10.82
C ILE A 149 6.71 13.66 10.96
N LYS A 150 7.31 13.92 12.13
CA LYS A 150 8.68 13.50 12.43
C LYS A 150 8.83 12.00 12.20
N LYS A 151 9.86 11.63 11.45
CA LYS A 151 10.25 10.26 11.17
C LYS A 151 11.75 10.11 11.34
N VAL A 152 12.18 8.95 11.80
CA VAL A 152 13.59 8.60 12.01
C VAL A 152 13.88 7.36 11.18
N MET A 153 15.00 7.37 10.46
CA MET A 153 15.49 6.19 9.75
C MET A 153 16.24 5.32 10.73
N PHE A 154 16.02 4.01 10.67
CA PHE A 154 16.76 3.04 11.44
C PHE A 154 17.45 2.06 10.50
N LEU A 155 18.69 1.72 10.84
CA LEU A 155 19.40 0.59 10.30
C LEU A 155 19.09 -0.63 11.18
N CYS A 156 18.55 -1.68 10.59
CA CYS A 156 18.23 -2.92 11.30
C CYS A 156 19.11 -4.05 10.78
N ALA A 157 19.69 -4.83 11.70
CA ALA A 157 20.44 -6.04 11.36
C ALA A 157 19.80 -7.24 12.05
N VAL A 158 19.49 -8.27 11.25
CA VAL A 158 18.85 -9.51 11.70
C VAL A 158 19.52 -10.68 11.00
N ALA A 159 19.83 -11.72 11.76
CA ALA A 159 20.28 -13.01 11.26
C ALA A 159 19.20 -14.07 11.53
N ARG A 160 19.42 -15.28 11.01
CA ARG A 160 18.49 -16.38 11.24
C ARG A 160 18.42 -16.75 12.73
N PRO A 161 17.23 -16.86 13.35
CA PRO A 161 17.08 -17.36 14.71
C PRO A 161 17.66 -18.77 14.89
N ARG A 162 18.26 -19.05 16.05
CA ARG A 162 18.88 -20.35 16.37
C ARG A 162 18.76 -20.69 17.85
N GLY A 163 18.27 -21.89 18.17
CA GLY A 163 18.05 -22.30 19.56
C GLY A 163 17.23 -21.24 20.31
N ASP A 164 17.78 -20.73 21.40
CA ASP A 164 17.15 -19.69 22.24
C ASP A 164 17.41 -18.26 21.76
N TRP A 165 18.18 -18.06 20.67
CA TRP A 165 18.44 -16.74 20.11
C TRP A 165 17.44 -16.36 19.02
N ASP A 166 16.84 -15.17 19.17
CA ASP A 166 15.78 -14.66 18.30
C ASP A 166 16.27 -14.04 16.98
N GLY A 167 17.58 -14.08 16.72
CA GLY A 167 18.21 -13.61 15.48
C GLY A 167 18.38 -12.09 15.39
N LYS A 168 17.92 -11.32 16.38
CA LYS A 168 18.05 -9.86 16.36
C LYS A 168 19.47 -9.46 16.77
N ILE A 169 20.12 -8.66 15.92
CA ILE A 169 21.47 -8.15 16.20
C ILE A 169 21.39 -6.73 16.73
N GLY A 170 20.60 -5.87 16.07
CA GLY A 170 20.41 -4.52 16.57
C GLY A 170 19.59 -3.61 15.67
N LEU A 171 19.33 -2.42 16.21
CA LEU A 171 18.53 -1.37 15.60
C LEU A 171 19.15 -0.01 15.94
N TRP A 172 19.75 0.65 14.95
CA TRP A 172 20.49 1.90 15.17
C TRP A 172 19.79 3.06 14.47
N PRO A 173 19.49 4.17 15.18
CA PRO A 173 18.93 5.36 14.56
C PRO A 173 19.99 6.03 13.65
N VAL A 174 19.60 6.36 12.42
CA VAL A 174 20.39 7.15 11.48
C VAL A 174 20.11 8.62 11.74
N VAL A 175 20.90 9.19 12.65
CA VAL A 175 20.74 10.55 13.15
C VAL A 175 22.08 11.28 13.21
N GLU A 176 22.02 12.60 13.18
CA GLU A 176 23.16 13.48 13.35
C GLU A 176 22.84 14.51 14.44
N THR A 177 23.80 14.78 15.32
CA THR A 177 23.70 15.87 16.29
C THR A 177 24.03 17.18 15.58
N TYR A 178 23.07 18.09 15.54
CA TYR A 178 23.20 19.38 14.88
C TYR A 178 23.03 20.51 15.90
N ILE A 179 24.01 21.40 15.99
CA ILE A 179 23.91 22.61 16.79
C ILE A 179 23.13 23.67 16.01
N THR A 180 22.07 24.21 16.61
CA THR A 180 21.21 25.20 15.98
C THR A 180 21.97 26.51 15.72
N GLN A 181 22.21 26.82 14.45
CA GLN A 181 23.01 27.98 14.04
C GLN A 181 22.26 29.32 14.08
N ARG A 182 20.93 29.31 13.92
CA ARG A 182 20.12 30.53 13.80
C ARG A 182 19.07 30.59 14.90
N TRP A 183 18.92 31.77 15.48
CA TRP A 183 17.85 32.03 16.42
C TRP A 183 16.53 32.18 15.68
N GLY A 184 15.49 31.53 16.19
CA GLY A 184 14.12 31.71 15.74
C GLY A 184 13.16 31.51 16.91
N VAL A 185 11.92 31.98 16.74
CA VAL A 185 10.88 32.01 17.79
C VAL A 185 10.71 30.65 18.51
N ASN A 186 10.83 29.55 17.77
CA ASN A 186 10.68 28.18 18.30
C ASN A 186 11.98 27.37 18.31
N ARG A 187 13.14 28.01 18.05
CA ARG A 187 14.46 27.35 17.96
C ARG A 187 15.56 28.30 18.41
N PRO A 188 15.95 28.28 19.69
CA PRO A 188 17.09 29.07 20.16
C PRO A 188 18.40 28.61 19.51
N ALA A 189 19.28 29.56 19.22
CA ALA A 189 20.63 29.26 18.71
C ALA A 189 21.48 28.58 19.80
N GLY A 190 22.42 27.73 19.38
CA GLY A 190 23.34 27.02 20.27
C GLY A 190 22.80 25.73 20.90
N VAL A 191 21.52 25.39 20.68
CA VAL A 191 20.95 24.14 21.21
C VAL A 191 21.28 22.96 20.30
N GLU A 192 21.81 21.89 20.91
CA GLU A 192 22.00 20.60 20.26
C GLU A 192 20.66 19.93 19.97
N GLU A 193 20.40 19.67 18.70
CA GLU A 193 19.23 18.94 18.23
C GLU A 193 19.65 17.67 17.49
N ILE A 194 19.01 16.54 17.80
CA ILE A 194 19.17 15.30 17.03
C ILE A 194 18.26 15.38 15.79
N LYS A 195 18.86 15.28 14.60
CA LYS A 195 18.14 15.33 13.33
C LYS A 195 18.23 13.99 12.60
N PRO A 196 17.11 13.50 12.04
CA PRO A 196 17.13 12.31 11.20
C PRO A 196 17.83 12.62 9.89
N VAL A 197 18.75 11.74 9.49
CA VAL A 197 19.48 11.85 8.22
C VAL A 197 19.08 10.69 7.32
N SER A 198 19.12 10.90 6.00
CA SER A 198 18.92 9.81 5.05
C SER A 198 20.21 9.01 4.89
N MET A 199 20.11 7.70 4.75
CA MET A 199 21.29 6.89 4.51
C MET A 199 21.97 7.35 3.21
N ASN A 200 23.29 7.48 3.30
CA ASN A 200 24.15 7.69 2.15
C ASN A 200 25.23 6.61 2.12
N ARG A 201 26.00 6.56 1.04
CA ARG A 201 27.04 5.54 0.82
C ARG A 201 28.10 5.50 1.95
N ILE A 202 28.38 6.64 2.58
CA ILE A 202 29.38 6.74 3.65
C ILE A 202 28.80 6.14 4.93
N LEU A 203 27.61 6.60 5.35
CA LEU A 203 26.92 6.09 6.53
C LEU A 203 26.66 4.58 6.43
N ALA A 204 26.27 4.08 5.25
CA ALA A 204 26.05 2.66 5.01
C ALA A 204 27.31 1.79 5.21
N ARG A 205 28.51 2.38 5.09
CA ARG A 205 29.78 1.67 5.34
C ARG A 205 30.25 1.78 6.78
N VAL A 206 30.06 2.95 7.39
CA VAL A 206 30.59 3.26 8.72
C VAL A 206 29.69 2.72 9.82
N MET A 207 28.36 2.87 9.68
CA MET A 207 27.43 2.52 10.74
C MET A 207 27.45 1.02 11.11
N PRO A 208 27.48 0.06 10.17
CA PRO A 208 27.58 -1.36 10.54
C PRO A 208 28.85 -1.69 11.34
N ILE A 209 29.97 -1.04 11.01
CA ILE A 209 31.25 -1.25 11.70
C ILE A 209 31.22 -0.64 13.10
N ALA A 210 30.67 0.56 13.24
CA ALA A 210 30.50 1.21 14.54
C ALA A 210 29.54 0.41 15.44
N ALA A 211 28.43 -0.05 14.88
CA ALA A 211 27.47 -0.93 15.52
C ALA A 211 28.12 -2.23 16.02
N ALA A 212 28.94 -2.89 15.21
CA ALA A 212 29.65 -4.10 15.60
C ALA A 212 30.61 -3.87 16.79
N ARG A 213 31.26 -2.71 16.86
CA ARG A 213 32.17 -2.33 17.96
C ARG A 213 31.43 -2.06 19.26
N GLU A 214 30.21 -1.54 19.20
CA GLU A 214 29.37 -1.36 20.39
C GLU A 214 28.91 -2.69 20.97
N VAL A 215 28.53 -3.65 20.12
CA VAL A 215 28.12 -5.00 20.54
C VAL A 215 29.28 -5.79 21.17
N SER A 216 30.53 -5.53 20.75
CA SER A 216 31.72 -6.20 21.30
C SER A 216 32.19 -5.65 22.65
N LYS A 217 31.58 -4.59 23.20
CA LYS A 217 31.94 -4.10 24.53
C LYS A 217 31.32 -5.05 25.58
N PRO A 218 32.09 -5.52 26.58
CA PRO A 218 31.51 -6.29 27.68
C PRO A 218 30.44 -5.43 28.38
N ALA A 219 29.31 -6.05 28.71
CA ALA A 219 28.29 -5.41 29.53
C ALA A 219 28.91 -4.98 30.88
N PRO A 220 28.48 -3.84 31.46
CA PRO A 220 28.96 -3.39 32.77
C PRO A 220 28.63 -4.39 33.89
#